data_AF-Q23Q39-F1
#
_entry.id   AF-Q23Q39-F1
#
_cell.length_a   1.000
_cell.length_b   1.000
_cell.length_c   1.000
_cell.angle_alpha   90.00
_cell.angle_beta   90.00
_cell.angle_gamma   90.00
#
_symmetry.space_group_name_H-M   'P 1'
#
loop_
_entity.id
_entity.type
_entity.pdbx_description
1 polymer ?
#
loop_
_entity_poly.entity_id
_entity_poly.type
_entity_poly.pdbx_seq_one_letter_code
_entity_poly.pdbx_strand_id
1 'polypeptide(L)'
;MSQQITKQEIEALEKEEDDTWWRAGERDNFDLNKKLLRVGCRPIYRKLILCQKEQAGNNQNCTQHKQEVDKCLQMLKFVYATQKN
;
A
#
# COMPACT_ATOMS: atom_id res chain seq x y z
N MET A 1 -12.81 11.05 -1.72
CA MET A 1 -11.72 11.75 -1.00
C MET A 1 -10.41 11.12 -1.43
N SER A 2 -9.66 11.75 -2.34
CA SER A 2 -8.31 11.29 -2.69
C SER A 2 -7.41 11.51 -1.48
N GLN A 3 -7.00 10.43 -0.81
CA GLN A 3 -6.02 10.51 0.26
C GLN A 3 -4.68 10.91 -0.36
N GLN A 4 -4.23 12.13 -0.06
CA GLN A 4 -2.86 12.54 -0.30
C GLN A 4 -1.99 11.75 0.68
N ILE A 5 -1.10 10.93 0.14
CA ILE A 5 -0.16 10.12 0.92
C ILE A 5 0.85 11.07 1.55
N THR A 6 0.97 11.01 2.87
CA THR A 6 1.87 11.87 3.63
C THR A 6 3.30 11.33 3.58
N LYS A 7 4.30 12.21 3.73
CA LYS A 7 5.72 11.83 3.74
C LYS A 7 6.05 10.80 4.84
N GLN A 8 5.35 10.85 5.97
CA GLN A 8 5.50 9.90 7.08
C GLN A 8 5.02 8.48 6.72
N GLU A 9 3.93 8.37 5.95
CA GLU A 9 3.44 7.07 5.46
C GLU A 9 4.44 6.45 4.48
N ILE A 10 5.13 7.27 3.68
CA ILE A 10 6.18 6.82 2.76
C ILE A 10 7.38 6.25 3.53
N GLU A 11 7.90 6.99 4.51
CA GLU A 11 9.05 6.55 5.31
C GLU A 11 8.75 5.27 6.11
N ALA A 12 7.53 5.13 6.63
CA ALA A 12 7.09 3.91 7.30
C ALA A 12 7.02 2.70 6.34
N LEU A 13 6.55 2.94 5.11
CA LEU A 13 6.51 1.91 4.06
C LEU A 13 7.89 1.54 3.54
N GLU A 14 8.89 2.44 3.56
CA GLU A 14 10.26 2.11 3.19
C GLU A 14 10.93 1.28 4.32
N LYS A 15 10.74 1.67 5.59
CA LYS A 15 11.37 1.00 6.74
C LYS A 15 10.81 -0.40 7.04
N GLU A 16 9.52 -0.64 6.82
CA GLU A 16 8.94 -1.99 6.95
C GLU A 16 9.37 -2.94 5.81
N GLU A 17 10.07 -2.45 4.78
CA GLU A 17 10.44 -3.22 3.58
C GLU A 17 11.67 -4.08 3.84
N ASP A 18 12.66 -3.51 4.52
CA ASP A 18 13.99 -4.09 4.60
C ASP A 18 14.07 -5.27 5.59
N ASP A 19 13.28 -5.30 6.67
CA ASP A 19 13.51 -6.29 7.74
C ASP A 19 12.36 -7.28 8.02
N THR A 20 11.10 -6.98 7.70
CA THR A 20 9.96 -7.82 8.20
C THR A 20 8.68 -7.80 7.35
N TRP A 21 8.77 -7.53 6.04
CA TRP A 21 7.58 -7.49 5.19
C TRP A 21 6.84 -8.83 5.10
N TRP A 22 7.54 -9.96 5.23
CA TRP A 22 7.00 -11.32 5.15
C TRP A 22 6.60 -11.91 6.51
N ARG A 23 6.99 -11.28 7.62
CA ARG A 23 6.73 -11.79 8.98
C ARG A 23 5.52 -11.09 9.59
N ALA A 24 4.54 -11.88 10.04
CA ALA A 24 3.40 -11.37 10.80
C ALA A 24 3.85 -11.02 12.23
N GLY A 25 3.54 -9.79 12.65
CA GLY A 25 3.87 -9.31 13.99
C GLY A 25 2.63 -9.19 14.88
N GLU A 26 2.78 -8.53 16.02
CA GLU A 26 1.70 -8.28 16.98
C GLU A 26 0.50 -7.57 16.33
N ARG A 27 0.74 -6.59 15.44
CA ARG A 27 -0.31 -5.89 14.68
C ARG A 27 -1.15 -6.80 13.79
N ASP A 28 -0.60 -7.95 13.42
CA ASP A 28 -1.23 -8.94 12.55
C ASP A 28 -1.72 -10.15 13.37
N ASN A 29 -1.65 -10.11 14.71
CA ASN A 29 -1.87 -11.25 15.61
C ASN A 29 -1.03 -12.48 15.25
N PHE A 30 0.18 -12.27 14.71
CA PHE A 30 1.03 -13.33 14.16
C PHE A 30 0.36 -14.16 13.05
N ASP A 31 -0.72 -13.66 12.46
CA ASP A 31 -1.46 -14.29 11.36
C ASP A 31 -0.94 -13.77 10.01
N LEU A 32 -0.41 -14.69 9.20
CA LEU A 32 0.15 -14.37 7.90
C LEU A 32 -0.91 -13.87 6.91
N ASN A 33 -2.15 -14.35 7.00
CA ASN A 33 -3.22 -13.87 6.13
C ASN A 33 -3.57 -12.42 6.45
N LYS A 34 -3.62 -12.05 7.74
CA LYS A 34 -3.83 -10.66 8.16
C LYS A 34 -2.69 -9.74 7.72
N LYS A 35 -1.45 -10.22 7.81
CA LYS A 35 -0.27 -9.52 7.28
C LYS A 35 -0.42 -9.26 5.79
N LEU A 36 -0.67 -10.30 4.99
CA LEU A 36 -0.80 -10.21 3.54
C LEU A 36 -1.95 -9.31 3.11
N LEU A 37 -3.05 -9.30 3.85
CA LEU A 37 -4.15 -8.37 3.62
C LEU A 37 -3.75 -6.93 3.96
N ARG A 38 -3.08 -6.69 5.09
CA ARG A 38 -2.61 -5.34 5.47
C ARG A 38 -1.61 -4.78 4.45
N VAL A 39 -0.68 -5.60 3.97
CA VAL A 39 0.37 -5.16 3.04
C VAL A 39 0.04 -5.42 1.57
N GLY A 40 -1.16 -5.90 1.24
CA GLY A 40 -1.49 -6.42 -0.09
C GLY A 40 -1.33 -5.41 -1.22
N CYS A 41 -1.74 -4.14 -0.99
CA CYS A 41 -1.62 -3.08 -1.99
C CYS A 41 -0.27 -2.36 -2.00
N ARG A 42 0.67 -2.77 -1.13
CA ARG A 42 1.96 -2.11 -0.92
C ARG A 42 2.83 -2.01 -2.18
N PRO A 43 2.95 -3.04 -3.05
CA PRO A 43 3.75 -2.94 -4.27
C PRO A 43 3.24 -1.85 -5.22
N ILE A 44 1.92 -1.67 -5.32
CA ILE A 44 1.29 -0.68 -6.19
C ILE A 44 1.45 0.72 -5.60
N TYR A 45 1.28 0.84 -4.28
CA TYR A 45 1.58 2.09 -3.55
C TYR A 45 3.02 2.56 -3.78
N ARG A 46 3.99 1.65 -3.81
CA ARG A 46 5.39 1.98 -4.10
C ARG A 46 5.58 2.54 -5.50
N LYS A 47 4.95 1.93 -6.52
CA LYS A 47 5.00 2.45 -7.90
C LYS A 47 4.43 3.87 -7.98
N LEU A 48 3.35 4.14 -7.26
CA LEU A 48 2.79 5.48 -7.16
C LEU A 48 3.77 6.48 -6.52
N ILE A 49 4.41 6.09 -5.41
CA ILE A 49 5.42 6.92 -4.73
C ILE A 49 6.63 7.19 -5.61
N LEU A 50 7.16 6.16 -6.28
CA LEU A 50 8.29 6.30 -7.20
C LEU A 50 7.94 7.26 -8.34
N CYS A 51 6.77 7.08 -8.95
CA CYS A 51 6.27 8.00 -9.96
C CYS A 51 6.15 9.44 -9.42
N GLN A 52 5.63 9.63 -8.21
CA GLN A 52 5.52 10.97 -7.59
C GLN A 52 6.89 11.60 -7.27
N LYS A 53 7.87 10.79 -6.87
CA LYS A 53 9.25 11.24 -6.65
C LYS A 53 9.92 11.65 -7.97
N GLU A 54 9.72 10.89 -9.04
CA GLU A 54 10.25 11.19 -10.39
C GLU A 54 9.58 12.42 -11.02
N GLN A 55 8.32 12.71 -10.68
CA GLN A 55 7.62 13.92 -11.13
C GLN A 55 8.15 15.23 -10.58
N ALA A 56 8.98 15.22 -9.54
CA ALA A 56 9.68 16.42 -9.11
C ALA A 56 10.56 17.03 -10.22
N GLY A 57 10.84 16.28 -11.31
CA GLY A 57 11.56 16.76 -12.49
C GLY A 57 10.83 16.64 -13.84
N ASN A 58 9.66 16.00 -13.94
CA ASN A 58 9.00 15.77 -15.23
C ASN A 58 7.47 15.74 -15.13
N ASN A 59 6.79 16.45 -16.03
CA ASN A 59 5.33 16.65 -16.12
C ASN A 59 4.55 15.39 -16.56
N GLN A 60 5.00 14.19 -16.18
CA GLN A 60 4.18 12.99 -16.35
C GLN A 60 2.99 13.05 -15.38
N ASN A 61 2.00 12.16 -15.49
CA ASN A 61 0.85 12.14 -14.58
C ASN A 61 0.73 10.73 -13.98
N CYS A 62 0.90 10.56 -12.66
CA CYS A 62 0.85 9.24 -11.99
C CYS A 62 -0.57 8.67 -11.88
N THR A 63 -1.49 9.10 -12.76
CA THR A 63 -2.92 8.77 -12.71
C THR A 63 -3.15 7.27 -12.81
N GLN A 64 -2.36 6.56 -13.61
CA GLN A 64 -2.48 5.10 -13.76
C GLN A 64 -2.19 4.37 -12.44
N HIS A 65 -1.06 4.67 -11.79
CA HIS A 65 -0.73 4.04 -10.51
C HIS A 65 -1.73 4.40 -9.41
N LYS A 66 -2.28 5.62 -9.44
CA LYS A 66 -3.36 6.02 -8.52
C LYS A 66 -4.62 5.16 -8.71
N GLN A 67 -5.03 4.92 -9.96
CA GLN A 67 -6.17 4.05 -10.27
C GLN A 67 -5.92 2.59 -9.84
N GLU A 68 -4.70 2.08 -10.03
CA GLU A 68 -4.33 0.73 -9.60
C GLU A 68 -4.37 0.59 -8.06
N VAL A 69 -3.91 1.61 -7.33
CA VAL A 69 -4.02 1.66 -5.86
C VAL A 69 -5.49 1.62 -5.44
N ASP A 70 -6.33 2.48 -6.03
CA ASP A 70 -7.75 2.55 -5.68
C ASP A 70 -8.47 1.21 -5.95
N LYS A 71 -8.18 0.56 -7.08
CA LYS A 71 -8.71 -0.78 -7.41
C LYS A 71 -8.28 -1.81 -6.37
N CYS A 72 -7.01 -1.82 -5.99
CA CYS A 72 -6.50 -2.75 -5.00
C CYS A 72 -7.18 -2.56 -3.64
N LEU A 73 -7.33 -1.31 -3.18
CA LEU A 73 -8.00 -1.00 -1.91
C LEU A 73 -9.48 -1.41 -1.94
N GLN A 74 -10.17 -1.24 -3.07
CA GLN A 74 -11.54 -1.70 -3.23
C GLN A 74 -11.65 -3.23 -3.13
N MET A 75 -10.76 -3.96 -3.80
CA MET A 75 -10.71 -5.43 -3.69
C MET A 75 -10.41 -5.87 -2.25
N LEU A 76 -9.47 -5.19 -1.59
CA LEU A 76 -9.11 -5.47 -0.20
C LEU A 76 -10.32 -5.33 0.73
N LYS A 77 -11.07 -4.23 0.59
CA LYS A 77 -12.30 -3.98 1.35
C LYS A 77 -13.35 -5.07 1.11
N PHE A 78 -13.50 -5.52 -0.14
CA PHE A 78 -14.41 -6.61 -0.48
C PHE A 78 -14.00 -7.91 0.23
N VAL A 79 -12.71 -8.28 0.17
CA VAL A 79 -12.19 -9.47 0.85
C VAL A 79 -12.40 -9.40 2.36
N TYR A 80 -12.12 -8.26 2.98
CA TYR A 80 -12.37 -8.03 4.41
C TYR A 80 -13.85 -8.13 4.79
N ALA A 81 -14.75 -7.65 3.93
CA ALA A 81 -16.19 -7.77 4.15
C ALA A 81 -16.65 -9.24 4.10
N THR A 82 -16.04 -10.05 3.22
CA THR A 82 -16.37 -11.48 3.08
C THR A 82 -15.77 -12.38 4.16
N GLN A 83 -14.66 -12.00 4.80
CA GLN A 83 -14.03 -12.78 5.88
C GLN A 83 -14.73 -12.66 7.25
N LYS A 84 -15.69 -11.74 7.40
CA LYS A 84 -16.44 -11.54 8.65
C LYS A 84 -17.67 -12.43 8.83
N ASN A 85 -17.89 -13.40 7.93
CA ASN A 85 -18.94 -14.43 8.04
C ASN A 85 -18.34 -15.80 8.38
#